data_AF-A0A0S4M3P2-F1
#
_entry.id   AF-A0A0S4M3P2-F1
#
_cell.length_a   1.000
_cell.length_b   1.000
_cell.length_c   1.000
_cell.angle_alpha   90.00
_cell.angle_beta   90.00
_cell.angle_gamma   90.00
#
_symmetry.space_group_name_H-M   'P 1'
#
loop_
_entity.id
_entity.type
_entity.pdbx_description
1 polymer ?
#
loop_
_entity_poly.entity_id
_entity_poly.type
_entity_poly.pdbx_seq_one_letter_code
_entity_poly.pdbx_strand_id
1 'polypeptide(L)'
;MIRISNDARYPSSCSCVYYGLIQTEEKLHPVFEKPHTENMSSLLSIIKTKMNVRYKVYGCECDALRRSLSLSDIRPIPNYKKWKSKINSKFKIIIEKSLTSFASKLDKINCGSFEEKKYFLSEISGEVATNYPFKAINDLMISFVDEKIAKVVRNHTKKEIEEMSSNHHRHYNKLEEVILKKAKETILKEDNRMELIDLIVIKINELHKKELLHLYRGRLPFNIFSGLYRCHLEESYDLIVSKSIEILDNIAQDDECCMSFLFDTFFGKMIIYNKADQLYSLIRDNICNTTINDLRCFMAHSISSRGLCFGTGNVRGYLIYSSDSKYRDDFEKFVMRSKKSLEKKIIECLKNNTIVIEENKVTICNKKFTGEIVRSSVNLLEEEIRSAVL
;
A
#
# COMPACT_ATOMS: atom_id res chain seq x y z
N MET A 1 -48.18 -32.83 27.16
CA MET A 1 -47.02 -33.70 27.37
C MET A 1 -45.84 -33.10 26.60
N ILE A 2 -44.72 -32.87 27.26
CA ILE A 2 -43.55 -32.10 26.81
C ILE A 2 -42.62 -32.93 25.90
N ARG A 3 -42.02 -32.28 24.88
CA ARG A 3 -40.62 -32.33 24.36
C ARG A 3 -40.61 -31.81 22.90
N ILE A 4 -40.14 -30.60 22.57
CA ILE A 4 -38.76 -30.07 22.42
C ILE A 4 -37.83 -30.97 21.59
N SER A 5 -37.52 -30.57 20.34
CA SER A 5 -36.17 -30.08 19.94
C SER A 5 -36.08 -29.59 18.47
N ASN A 6 -35.67 -28.33 18.32
CA ASN A 6 -34.79 -27.70 17.31
C ASN A 6 -34.34 -28.49 16.06
N ASP A 7 -34.51 -27.90 14.88
CA ASP A 7 -33.43 -27.11 14.24
C ASP A 7 -33.92 -26.37 12.98
N ALA A 8 -33.66 -25.08 12.94
CA ALA A 8 -33.88 -24.21 11.79
C ALA A 8 -32.77 -24.40 10.74
N ARG A 9 -33.13 -24.54 9.46
CA ARG A 9 -32.21 -24.32 8.33
C ARG A 9 -32.81 -23.32 7.36
N TYR A 10 -32.08 -22.21 7.19
CA TYR A 10 -32.26 -21.14 6.21
C TYR A 10 -32.33 -21.67 4.76
N PRO A 11 -33.08 -21.03 3.86
CA PRO A 11 -32.96 -21.28 2.43
C PRO A 11 -32.01 -20.32 1.70
N SER A 12 -31.28 -20.95 0.77
CA SER A 12 -30.73 -20.49 -0.51
C SER A 12 -29.83 -19.25 -0.55
N SER A 13 -28.52 -19.54 -0.57
CA SER A 13 -27.45 -18.68 -1.08
C SER A 13 -27.72 -18.27 -2.54
N CYS A 14 -27.78 -16.96 -2.75
CA CYS A 14 -27.93 -16.32 -4.05
C CYS A 14 -26.68 -16.57 -4.91
N SER A 15 -26.89 -17.26 -6.03
CA SER A 15 -25.95 -17.34 -7.15
C SER A 15 -25.80 -15.96 -7.79
N CYS A 16 -24.62 -15.37 -7.73
CA CYS A 16 -24.28 -14.26 -8.62
C CYS A 16 -23.08 -14.65 -9.47
N VAL A 17 -23.42 -14.99 -10.72
CA VAL A 17 -22.50 -15.18 -11.83
C VAL A 17 -21.90 -13.81 -12.16
N TYR A 18 -20.62 -13.62 -11.84
CA TYR A 18 -19.79 -12.54 -12.37
C TYR A 18 -18.43 -13.13 -12.76
N TYR A 19 -18.46 -13.96 -13.80
CA TYR A 19 -17.29 -14.31 -14.60
C TYR A 19 -17.43 -13.58 -15.93
N GLY A 20 -16.51 -12.65 -16.18
CA GLY A 20 -16.39 -11.93 -17.45
C GLY A 20 -16.02 -10.48 -17.21
N LEU A 21 -14.74 -10.14 -17.42
CA LEU A 21 -14.15 -8.79 -17.52
C LEU A 21 -13.20 -8.28 -16.42
N ILE A 22 -12.57 -9.14 -15.63
CA ILE A 22 -11.28 -8.77 -14.98
C ILE A 22 -10.31 -9.95 -15.08
N GLN A 23 -9.83 -10.20 -16.30
CA GLN A 23 -8.60 -10.93 -16.57
C GLN A 23 -7.68 -10.01 -17.36
N THR A 24 -7.07 -9.07 -16.66
CA THR A 24 -5.67 -8.74 -16.94
C THR A 24 -4.94 -9.01 -15.66
N GLU A 25 -4.76 -10.31 -15.39
CA GLU A 25 -3.46 -10.73 -14.90
C GLU A 25 -2.45 -10.06 -15.85
N GLU A 26 -1.78 -8.99 -15.43
CA GLU A 26 -0.35 -8.95 -15.71
C GLU A 26 0.18 -10.21 -15.03
N LYS A 27 0.07 -11.33 -15.73
CA LYS A 27 0.83 -12.52 -15.40
C LYS A 27 2.24 -11.95 -15.33
N LEU A 28 2.80 -11.89 -14.12
CA LEU A 28 4.21 -12.16 -13.93
C LEU A 28 4.40 -13.55 -14.56
N HIS A 29 4.46 -13.61 -15.89
CA HIS A 29 5.05 -14.70 -16.62
C HIS A 29 6.48 -14.56 -16.19
N PRO A 30 6.92 -15.38 -15.22
CA PRO A 30 8.31 -15.31 -14.86
C PRO A 30 9.00 -15.74 -16.16
N VAL A 31 9.87 -14.88 -16.67
CA VAL A 31 10.69 -15.22 -17.83
C VAL A 31 11.74 -16.20 -17.30
N PHE A 32 11.28 -17.40 -16.94
CA PHE A 32 12.14 -18.52 -16.65
C PHE A 32 12.60 -19.03 -18.00
N GLU A 33 13.92 -19.03 -18.20
CA GLU A 33 14.52 -19.81 -19.28
C GLU A 33 13.97 -21.25 -19.19
N LYS A 34 13.67 -21.87 -20.34
CA LYS A 34 13.22 -23.27 -20.34
C LYS A 34 14.31 -24.11 -19.66
N PRO A 35 13.97 -24.93 -18.65
CA PRO A 35 14.97 -25.73 -17.96
C PRO A 35 15.67 -26.66 -18.96
N HIS A 36 16.99 -26.62 -18.98
CA HIS A 36 17.81 -27.46 -19.86
C HIS A 36 18.11 -28.83 -19.24
N THR A 37 17.86 -29.01 -17.94
CA THR A 37 18.12 -30.23 -17.16
C THR A 37 17.03 -30.44 -16.09
N GLU A 38 16.86 -31.68 -15.61
CA GLU A 38 15.97 -32.00 -14.48
C GLU A 38 16.45 -31.32 -13.18
N ASN A 39 17.75 -31.22 -12.98
CA ASN A 39 18.36 -30.47 -11.88
C ASN A 39 17.98 -28.98 -11.92
N MET A 40 18.04 -28.35 -13.09
CA MET A 40 17.63 -26.96 -13.27
C MET A 40 16.14 -26.77 -12.96
N SER A 41 15.28 -27.72 -13.36
CA SER A 41 13.84 -27.68 -13.05
C SER A 41 13.59 -27.68 -11.53
N SER A 42 14.34 -28.48 -10.78
CA SER A 42 14.31 -28.53 -9.33
C SER A 42 14.79 -27.22 -8.70
N LEU A 43 15.86 -26.61 -9.20
CA LEU A 43 16.36 -25.31 -8.69
C LEU A 43 15.35 -24.18 -8.94
N LEU A 44 14.71 -24.13 -10.12
CA LEU A 44 13.65 -23.17 -10.43
C LEU A 44 12.43 -23.33 -9.50
N SER A 45 12.10 -24.57 -9.13
CA SER A 45 11.01 -24.84 -8.18
C SER A 45 11.29 -24.23 -6.79
N ILE A 46 12.56 -24.20 -6.35
CA ILE A 46 12.97 -23.57 -5.10
C ILE A 46 12.76 -22.05 -5.16
N ILE A 47 13.16 -21.41 -6.27
CA ILE A 47 12.94 -19.97 -6.47
C ILE A 47 11.45 -19.65 -6.38
N LYS A 48 10.60 -20.44 -7.06
CA LYS A 48 9.15 -20.26 -7.07
C LYS A 48 8.51 -20.44 -5.69
N THR A 49 8.90 -21.48 -4.94
CA THR A 49 8.33 -21.73 -3.59
C THR A 49 8.69 -20.65 -2.58
N LYS A 50 9.84 -19.96 -2.75
CA LYS A 50 10.27 -18.85 -1.89
C LYS A 50 9.73 -17.47 -2.27
N MET A 51 8.98 -17.35 -3.37
CA MET A 51 8.41 -16.09 -3.87
C MET A 51 7.60 -15.33 -2.80
N ASN A 52 6.75 -16.03 -2.05
CA ASN A 52 5.94 -15.43 -0.97
C ASN A 52 6.79 -14.82 0.15
N VAL A 53 7.94 -15.43 0.47
CA VAL A 53 8.89 -14.91 1.47
C VAL A 53 9.56 -13.63 0.95
N ARG A 54 9.99 -13.64 -0.32
CA ARG A 54 10.61 -12.47 -0.98
C ARG A 54 9.69 -11.28 -1.04
N TYR A 55 8.43 -11.50 -1.41
CA TYR A 55 7.54 -10.39 -1.76
C TYR A 55 6.75 -9.84 -0.57
N LYS A 56 6.77 -10.51 0.58
CA LYS A 56 6.13 -10.03 1.82
C LYS A 56 6.56 -8.60 2.19
N VAL A 57 7.81 -8.23 1.94
CA VAL A 57 8.36 -6.90 2.29
C VAL A 57 8.07 -5.80 1.27
N TYR A 58 7.67 -6.16 0.04
CA TYR A 58 7.33 -5.20 -1.02
C TYR A 58 5.86 -4.75 -0.95
N GLY A 59 5.15 -5.14 0.12
CA GLY A 59 3.72 -4.93 0.30
C GLY A 59 2.88 -5.96 -0.46
N CYS A 60 1.65 -6.18 0.03
CA CYS A 60 0.64 -6.92 -0.73
C CYS A 60 0.41 -6.22 -2.08
N GLU A 61 0.14 -7.04 -3.11
CA GLU A 61 -0.47 -6.62 -4.36
C GLU A 61 -1.72 -5.79 -4.08
N CYS A 62 -1.58 -4.48 -3.91
CA CYS A 62 -2.70 -3.57 -4.00
C CYS A 62 -3.18 -3.42 -5.45
N ASP A 63 -2.58 -4.19 -6.37
CA ASP A 63 -2.95 -4.27 -7.78
C ASP A 63 -3.67 -5.59 -8.16
N ALA A 64 -3.80 -6.59 -7.27
CA ALA A 64 -4.51 -7.83 -7.56
C ALA A 64 -5.70 -8.03 -6.60
N LEU A 65 -6.89 -7.67 -7.08
CA LEU A 65 -8.18 -7.92 -6.46
C LEU A 65 -8.32 -9.34 -5.89
N ARG A 66 -8.29 -9.46 -4.55
CA ARG A 66 -8.87 -10.61 -3.81
C ARG A 66 -9.33 -10.26 -2.40
N ARG A 67 -9.95 -9.10 -2.24
CA ARG A 67 -10.96 -8.92 -1.19
C ARG A 67 -12.24 -8.46 -1.84
N SER A 68 -13.32 -9.21 -1.60
CA SER A 68 -14.66 -8.71 -1.79
C SER A 68 -14.71 -7.33 -1.14
N LEU A 69 -14.94 -6.28 -1.93
CA LEU A 69 -15.31 -4.96 -1.43
C LEU A 69 -16.72 -5.08 -0.84
N SER A 70 -16.79 -5.73 0.31
CA SER A 70 -17.91 -5.59 1.23
C SER A 70 -17.86 -4.15 1.74
N LEU A 71 -19.03 -3.51 1.82
CA LEU A 71 -19.22 -2.22 2.49
C LEU A 71 -18.69 -2.19 3.93
N SER A 72 -18.33 -3.34 4.52
CA SER A 72 -17.71 -3.49 5.85
C SER A 72 -16.18 -3.37 5.89
N ASP A 73 -15.48 -3.19 4.76
CA ASP A 73 -14.03 -2.93 4.76
C ASP A 73 -13.79 -1.43 4.51
N ILE A 74 -14.18 -0.58 5.48
CA ILE A 74 -13.77 0.84 5.58
C ILE A 74 -12.30 0.93 6.01
N ARG A 75 -11.45 -0.01 5.58
CA ARG A 75 -10.01 0.14 5.79
C ARG A 75 -9.52 1.25 4.87
N PRO A 76 -8.60 2.10 5.33
CA PRO A 76 -7.88 3.03 4.46
C PRO A 76 -7.36 2.22 3.27
N ILE A 77 -7.90 2.49 2.08
CA ILE A 77 -7.28 1.96 0.86
C ILE A 77 -5.83 2.47 0.89
N PRO A 78 -4.83 1.57 0.82
CA PRO A 78 -3.44 1.95 0.91
C PRO A 78 -3.16 3.04 -0.13
N ASN A 79 -2.33 4.02 0.25
CA ASN A 79 -2.09 5.23 -0.52
C ASN A 79 -1.94 4.92 -2.01
N TYR A 80 -2.61 5.69 -2.85
CA TYR A 80 -2.55 5.60 -4.30
C TYR A 80 -1.20 6.14 -4.80
N LYS A 81 -0.15 5.36 -4.56
CA LYS A 81 1.20 5.57 -5.06
C LYS A 81 1.49 4.53 -6.15
N LYS A 82 0.82 4.65 -7.29
CA LYS A 82 1.01 3.76 -8.45
C LYS A 82 2.46 3.70 -8.90
N TRP A 83 3.17 4.83 -8.92
CA TRP A 83 4.61 4.85 -9.19
C TRP A 83 5.40 3.96 -8.22
N LYS A 84 5.05 3.92 -6.92
CA LYS A 84 5.72 3.10 -5.91
C LYS A 84 5.46 1.62 -6.16
N SER A 85 4.21 1.27 -6.53
CA SER A 85 3.87 -0.10 -6.92
C SER A 85 4.64 -0.53 -8.17
N LYS A 86 4.78 0.36 -9.17
CA LYS A 86 5.55 0.12 -10.39
C LYS A 86 7.02 -0.17 -10.11
N ILE A 87 7.66 0.57 -9.20
CA ILE A 87 9.04 0.29 -8.76
C ILE A 87 9.10 -1.10 -8.13
N ASN A 88 8.25 -1.36 -7.14
CA ASN A 88 8.20 -2.65 -6.44
C ASN A 88 8.00 -3.83 -7.41
N SER A 89 7.05 -3.72 -8.36
CA SER A 89 6.75 -4.79 -9.32
C SER A 89 7.92 -5.06 -10.27
N LYS A 90 8.60 -4.01 -10.74
CA LYS A 90 9.78 -4.16 -11.60
C LYS A 90 10.97 -4.74 -10.85
N PHE A 91 11.18 -4.37 -9.57
CA PHE A 91 12.20 -5.00 -8.74
C PHE A 91 11.94 -6.48 -8.49
N LYS A 92 10.68 -6.91 -8.32
CA LYS A 92 10.33 -8.34 -8.29
C LYS A 92 10.84 -9.08 -9.52
N ILE A 93 10.66 -8.50 -10.71
CA ILE A 93 11.15 -9.08 -11.98
C ILE A 93 12.69 -9.13 -12.03
N ILE A 94 13.38 -8.09 -11.56
CA ILE A 94 14.85 -8.06 -11.50
C ILE A 94 15.37 -9.20 -10.59
N ILE A 95 14.74 -9.39 -9.43
CA ILE A 95 15.07 -10.46 -8.49
C ILE A 95 14.88 -11.84 -9.13
N GLU A 96 13.74 -12.09 -9.77
CA GLU A 96 13.49 -13.39 -10.42
C GLU A 96 14.51 -13.69 -11.51
N LYS A 97 14.87 -12.68 -12.32
CA LYS A 97 15.88 -12.84 -13.38
C LYS A 97 17.27 -13.13 -12.82
N SER A 98 17.68 -12.39 -11.79
CA SER A 98 18.98 -12.62 -11.13
C SER A 98 19.03 -14.00 -10.49
N LEU A 99 18.01 -14.40 -9.72
CA LEU A 99 17.96 -15.73 -9.10
C LEU A 99 17.94 -16.86 -10.13
N THR A 100 17.21 -16.70 -11.24
CA THR A 100 17.17 -17.68 -12.33
C THR A 100 18.55 -17.83 -12.98
N SER A 101 19.20 -16.71 -13.30
CA SER A 101 20.56 -16.71 -13.85
C SER A 101 21.56 -17.32 -12.87
N PHE A 102 21.42 -17.04 -11.57
CA PHE A 102 22.24 -17.64 -10.52
C PHE A 102 22.03 -19.15 -10.41
N ALA A 103 20.79 -19.63 -10.48
CA ALA A 103 20.49 -21.07 -10.49
C ALA A 103 21.17 -21.78 -11.67
N SER A 104 21.18 -21.18 -12.86
CA SER A 104 21.94 -21.73 -14.00
C SER A 104 23.45 -21.79 -13.75
N LYS A 105 24.03 -20.78 -13.08
CA LYS A 105 25.46 -20.81 -12.67
C LYS A 105 25.73 -21.90 -11.62
N LEU A 106 24.82 -22.05 -10.67
CA LEU A 106 24.90 -23.04 -9.60
C LEU A 106 24.74 -24.48 -10.14
N ASP A 107 23.90 -24.70 -11.15
CA ASP A 107 23.77 -26.00 -11.81
C ASP A 107 25.10 -26.39 -12.49
N LYS A 108 25.71 -25.44 -13.21
CA LYS A 108 26.94 -25.66 -14.01
C LYS A 108 28.22 -25.84 -13.21
N ILE A 109 28.31 -25.36 -11.97
CA ILE A 109 29.55 -25.51 -11.19
C ILE A 109 29.79 -26.97 -10.79
N ASN A 110 31.02 -27.46 -10.96
CA ASN A 110 31.41 -28.84 -10.63
C ASN A 110 31.69 -29.06 -9.12
N CYS A 111 31.22 -28.16 -8.26
CA CYS A 111 31.48 -28.20 -6.82
C CYS A 111 30.18 -28.38 -6.02
N GLY A 112 30.28 -29.11 -4.91
CA GLY A 112 29.18 -29.42 -3.99
C GLY A 112 28.16 -30.39 -4.59
N SER A 113 27.55 -31.16 -3.71
CA SER A 113 26.43 -32.04 -4.03
C SER A 113 25.20 -31.24 -4.47
N PHE A 114 24.30 -31.92 -5.18
CA PHE A 114 23.04 -31.30 -5.59
C PHE A 114 22.17 -30.87 -4.39
N GLU A 115 22.22 -31.61 -3.27
CA GLU A 115 21.53 -31.23 -2.04
C GLU A 115 22.09 -29.93 -1.44
N GLU A 116 23.41 -29.76 -1.42
CA GLU A 116 24.04 -28.52 -0.97
C GLU A 116 23.66 -27.32 -1.85
N LYS A 117 23.58 -27.53 -3.18
CA LYS A 117 23.10 -26.51 -4.12
C LYS A 117 21.66 -26.11 -3.85
N LYS A 118 20.75 -27.08 -3.63
CA LYS A 118 19.34 -26.82 -3.29
C LYS A 118 19.22 -26.05 -1.97
N TYR A 119 19.94 -26.49 -0.94
CA TYR A 119 19.92 -25.85 0.37
C TYR A 119 20.43 -24.40 0.29
N PHE A 120 21.55 -24.17 -0.40
CA PHE A 120 22.09 -22.83 -0.60
C PHE A 120 21.13 -21.93 -1.38
N LEU A 121 20.57 -22.41 -2.49
CA LEU A 121 19.61 -21.63 -3.29
C LEU A 121 18.34 -21.31 -2.51
N SER A 122 17.88 -22.21 -1.64
CA SER A 122 16.70 -22.00 -0.79
C SER A 122 16.87 -20.83 0.18
N GLU A 123 18.05 -20.72 0.79
CA GLU A 123 18.39 -19.60 1.68
C GLU A 123 18.55 -18.29 0.90
N ILE A 124 19.28 -18.31 -0.22
CA ILE A 124 19.49 -17.13 -1.07
C ILE A 124 18.17 -16.61 -1.64
N SER A 125 17.33 -17.52 -2.16
CA SER A 125 16.02 -17.19 -2.71
C SER A 125 15.00 -16.78 -1.64
N GLY A 126 15.33 -16.97 -0.35
CA GLY A 126 14.52 -16.54 0.78
C GLY A 126 14.94 -15.16 1.29
N GLU A 127 15.28 -15.09 2.58
CA GLU A 127 15.54 -13.84 3.29
C GLU A 127 16.70 -13.01 2.72
N VAL A 128 17.69 -13.65 2.09
CA VAL A 128 18.84 -12.93 1.53
C VAL A 128 18.40 -12.09 0.33
N ALA A 129 17.74 -12.67 -0.68
CA ALA A 129 17.20 -11.91 -1.81
C ALA A 129 16.09 -10.93 -1.40
N THR A 130 15.34 -11.25 -0.34
CA THR A 130 14.37 -10.31 0.26
C THR A 130 15.00 -9.00 0.69
N ASN A 131 16.25 -9.04 1.20
CA ASN A 131 16.86 -7.89 1.86
C ASN A 131 18.09 -7.33 1.12
N TYR A 132 18.80 -8.14 0.34
CA TYR A 132 20.11 -7.80 -0.24
C TYR A 132 20.29 -8.31 -1.68
N PRO A 133 20.81 -7.49 -2.61
CA PRO A 133 20.92 -6.03 -2.55
C PRO A 133 19.60 -5.33 -2.93
N PHE A 134 18.65 -6.09 -3.47
CA PHE A 134 17.52 -5.57 -4.22
C PHE A 134 16.60 -4.66 -3.41
N LYS A 135 16.30 -5.01 -2.16
CA LYS A 135 15.43 -4.19 -1.31
C LYS A 135 16.05 -2.86 -0.96
N ALA A 136 17.34 -2.85 -0.61
CA ALA A 136 18.04 -1.60 -0.30
C ALA A 136 18.04 -0.63 -1.50
N ILE A 137 18.20 -1.16 -2.72
CA ILE A 137 18.17 -0.37 -3.95
C ILE A 137 16.73 0.07 -4.28
N ASN A 138 15.74 -0.82 -4.12
CA ASN A 138 14.32 -0.50 -4.28
C ASN A 138 13.89 0.64 -3.33
N ASP A 139 14.24 0.54 -2.06
CA ASP A 139 13.91 1.54 -1.05
C ASP A 139 14.61 2.87 -1.35
N LEU A 140 15.87 2.84 -1.79
CA LEU A 140 16.59 4.01 -2.27
C LEU A 140 15.88 4.67 -3.46
N MET A 141 15.45 3.87 -4.43
CA MET A 141 14.73 4.38 -5.60
C MET A 141 13.39 5.01 -5.22
N ILE A 142 12.66 4.40 -4.28
CA ILE A 142 11.39 4.94 -3.78
C ILE A 142 11.61 6.29 -3.09
N SER A 143 12.62 6.38 -2.22
CA SER A 143 12.97 7.64 -1.52
C SER A 143 13.39 8.71 -2.51
N PHE A 144 14.23 8.36 -3.50
CA PHE A 144 14.65 9.28 -4.56
C PHE A 144 13.44 9.85 -5.31
N VAL A 145 12.51 8.99 -5.73
CA VAL A 145 11.30 9.43 -6.45
C VAL A 145 10.42 10.32 -5.57
N ASP A 146 10.23 10.00 -4.29
CA ASP A 146 9.40 10.83 -3.40
C ASP A 146 10.05 12.22 -3.16
N GLU A 147 11.37 12.25 -2.93
CA GLU A 147 12.10 13.47 -2.54
C GLU A 147 12.47 14.39 -3.70
N LYS A 148 12.93 13.83 -4.83
CA LYS A 148 13.46 14.59 -5.97
C LYS A 148 12.44 14.81 -7.07
N ILE A 149 11.50 13.88 -7.25
CA ILE A 149 10.49 13.95 -8.31
C ILE A 149 9.15 14.42 -7.74
N ALA A 150 8.52 13.62 -6.87
CA ALA A 150 7.17 13.88 -6.40
C ALA A 150 7.07 15.22 -5.66
N LYS A 151 8.05 15.56 -4.82
CA LYS A 151 8.11 16.86 -4.13
C LYS A 151 8.15 18.05 -5.09
N VAL A 152 8.93 17.96 -6.16
CA VAL A 152 9.04 19.02 -7.17
C VAL A 152 7.73 19.18 -7.94
N VAL A 153 7.12 18.07 -8.36
CA VAL A 153 5.82 18.06 -9.03
C VAL A 153 4.75 18.69 -8.13
N ARG A 154 4.63 18.23 -6.87
CA ARG A 154 3.68 18.77 -5.90
C ARG A 154 3.86 20.28 -5.68
N ASN A 155 5.09 20.74 -5.54
CA ASN A 155 5.39 22.17 -5.32
C ASN A 155 5.04 23.03 -6.53
N HIS A 156 5.34 22.55 -7.75
CA HIS A 156 4.98 23.26 -8.96
C HIS A 156 3.46 23.33 -9.14
N THR A 157 2.77 22.18 -9.05
CA THR A 157 1.33 22.13 -9.22
C THR A 157 0.59 22.94 -8.15
N LYS A 158 1.10 23.01 -6.92
CA LYS A 158 0.51 23.88 -5.88
C LYS A 158 0.47 25.36 -6.32
N LYS A 159 1.57 25.87 -6.91
CA LYS A 159 1.62 27.25 -7.42
C LYS A 159 0.63 27.47 -8.55
N GLU A 160 0.56 26.52 -9.48
CA GLU A 160 -0.39 26.56 -10.60
C GLU A 160 -1.85 26.57 -10.11
N ILE A 161 -2.18 25.79 -9.08
CA ILE A 161 -3.51 25.78 -8.46
C ILE A 161 -3.84 27.14 -7.82
N GLU A 162 -2.87 27.77 -7.16
CA GLU A 162 -3.02 29.09 -6.53
C GLU A 162 -3.28 30.18 -7.60
N GLU A 163 -2.53 30.15 -8.71
CA GLU A 163 -2.69 31.06 -9.85
C GLU A 163 -4.01 30.84 -10.61
N MET A 164 -4.44 29.58 -10.80
CA MET A 164 -5.74 29.27 -11.40
C MET A 164 -6.90 29.70 -10.51
N SER A 165 -6.70 29.71 -9.18
CA SER A 165 -7.74 30.11 -8.23
C SER A 165 -7.97 31.63 -8.18
N SER A 166 -6.98 32.44 -8.58
CA SER A 166 -7.09 33.90 -8.66
C SER A 166 -7.73 34.40 -9.97
N ASN A 167 -7.69 33.60 -11.03
CA ASN A 167 -8.28 33.94 -12.33
C ASN A 167 -9.79 33.57 -12.41
N HIS A 168 -10.62 34.47 -12.96
CA HIS A 168 -12.09 34.27 -13.05
C HIS A 168 -12.52 33.15 -14.00
N HIS A 169 -11.62 32.63 -14.85
CA HIS A 169 -11.88 31.50 -15.75
C HIS A 169 -11.20 30.22 -15.25
N ARG A 170 -11.93 29.47 -14.42
CA ARG A 170 -11.46 28.24 -13.76
C ARG A 170 -11.47 27.04 -14.71
N HIS A 171 -10.37 26.82 -15.43
CA HIS A 171 -10.19 25.64 -16.29
C HIS A 171 -9.24 24.61 -15.67
N TYR A 172 -9.72 23.86 -14.67
CA TYR A 172 -8.95 22.78 -14.02
C TYR A 172 -8.62 21.59 -14.94
N ASN A 173 -9.25 21.51 -16.11
CA ASN A 173 -8.93 20.49 -17.13
C ASN A 173 -7.47 20.56 -17.61
N LYS A 174 -6.83 21.74 -17.53
CA LYS A 174 -5.41 21.90 -17.88
C LYS A 174 -4.45 21.40 -16.80
N LEU A 175 -4.96 21.14 -15.58
CA LEU A 175 -4.11 20.74 -14.47
C LEU A 175 -3.50 19.36 -14.69
N GLU A 176 -4.23 18.45 -15.32
CA GLU A 176 -3.72 17.13 -15.72
C GLU A 176 -2.50 17.27 -16.63
N GLU A 177 -2.62 18.05 -17.72
CA GLU A 177 -1.52 18.31 -18.64
C GLU A 177 -0.30 18.92 -17.94
N VAL A 178 -0.52 19.87 -17.01
CA VAL A 178 0.54 20.49 -16.20
C VAL A 178 1.25 19.46 -15.33
N ILE A 179 0.51 18.57 -14.66
CA ILE A 179 1.09 17.51 -13.81
C ILE A 179 1.92 16.55 -14.66
N LEU A 180 1.34 16.03 -15.75
CA LEU A 180 1.99 15.06 -16.63
C LEU A 180 3.27 15.65 -17.24
N LYS A 181 3.18 16.88 -17.76
CA LYS A 181 4.34 17.60 -18.31
C LYS A 181 5.43 17.76 -17.25
N LYS A 182 5.08 18.25 -16.05
CA LYS A 182 6.09 18.50 -15.01
C LYS A 182 6.71 17.22 -14.48
N ALA A 183 5.93 16.17 -14.31
CA ALA A 183 6.42 14.85 -13.90
C ALA A 183 7.44 14.33 -14.91
N LYS A 184 7.08 14.32 -16.20
CA LYS A 184 7.95 13.87 -17.28
C LYS A 184 9.24 14.69 -17.39
N GLU A 185 9.15 16.01 -17.35
CA GLU A 185 10.32 16.90 -17.34
C GLU A 185 11.25 16.62 -16.16
N THR A 186 10.69 16.39 -14.97
CA THR A 186 11.48 16.18 -13.75
C THR A 186 12.14 14.80 -13.74
N ILE A 187 11.44 13.75 -14.21
CA ILE A 187 12.00 12.39 -14.29
C ILE A 187 13.09 12.29 -15.36
N LEU A 188 12.87 12.90 -16.53
CA LEU A 188 13.79 12.84 -17.66
C LEU A 188 14.94 13.85 -17.55
N LYS A 189 15.00 14.64 -16.47
CA LYS A 189 16.09 15.60 -16.25
C LYS A 189 17.40 14.84 -16.04
N GLU A 190 18.41 15.14 -16.85
CA GLU A 190 19.70 14.42 -16.84
C GLU A 190 20.37 14.44 -15.46
N ASP A 191 20.40 15.60 -14.78
CA ASP A 191 20.95 15.71 -13.42
C ASP A 191 20.33 14.70 -12.45
N ASN A 192 19.02 14.49 -12.53
CA ASN A 192 18.31 13.55 -11.67
C ASN A 192 18.65 12.09 -12.03
N ARG A 193 18.83 11.79 -13.33
CA ARG A 193 19.24 10.45 -13.79
C ARG A 193 20.64 10.12 -13.28
N MET A 194 21.58 11.04 -13.46
CA MET A 194 22.97 10.88 -13.01
C MET A 194 23.05 10.77 -11.49
N GLU A 195 22.31 11.60 -10.74
CA GLU A 195 22.25 11.50 -9.27
C GLU A 195 21.72 10.12 -8.82
N LEU A 196 20.68 9.60 -9.46
CA LEU A 196 20.17 8.26 -9.13
C LEU A 196 21.21 7.17 -9.43
N ILE A 197 21.90 7.25 -10.57
CA ILE A 197 22.98 6.30 -10.93
C ILE A 197 24.06 6.31 -9.84
N ASP A 198 24.56 7.49 -9.49
CA ASP A 198 25.59 7.65 -8.47
C ASP A 198 25.15 7.09 -7.12
N LEU A 199 23.93 7.39 -6.69
CA LEU A 199 23.36 6.86 -5.44
C LEU A 199 23.26 5.34 -5.44
N ILE A 200 22.83 4.72 -6.55
CA ILE A 200 22.76 3.27 -6.68
C ILE A 200 24.17 2.66 -6.66
N VAL A 201 25.12 3.22 -7.41
CA VAL A 201 26.51 2.73 -7.46
C VAL A 201 27.17 2.82 -6.09
N ILE A 202 27.02 3.95 -5.40
CA ILE A 202 27.50 4.11 -4.01
C ILE A 202 26.85 3.05 -3.12
N LYS A 203 25.54 2.84 -3.24
CA LYS A 203 24.83 1.87 -2.40
C LYS A 203 25.29 0.45 -2.65
N ILE A 204 25.47 0.08 -3.91
CA ILE A 204 26.02 -1.21 -4.32
C ILE A 204 27.42 -1.41 -3.74
N ASN A 205 28.30 -0.42 -3.83
CA ASN A 205 29.65 -0.48 -3.29
C ASN A 205 29.68 -0.62 -1.76
N GLU A 206 28.81 0.10 -1.04
CA GLU A 206 28.62 -0.06 0.40
C GLU A 206 28.18 -1.49 0.76
N LEU A 207 27.21 -2.00 0.02
CA LEU A 207 26.64 -3.32 0.20
C LEU A 207 27.68 -4.41 -0.07
N HIS A 208 28.49 -4.27 -1.12
CA HIS A 208 29.55 -5.20 -1.47
C HIS A 208 30.69 -5.24 -0.43
N LYS A 209 31.01 -4.09 0.18
CA LYS A 209 32.00 -3.99 1.27
C LYS A 209 31.52 -4.59 2.58
N LYS A 210 30.21 -4.50 2.87
CA LYS A 210 29.61 -5.18 4.01
C LYS A 210 29.55 -6.67 3.67
N GLU A 211 30.39 -7.49 4.28
CA GLU A 211 30.40 -8.95 4.10
C GLU A 211 29.13 -9.60 4.70
N LEU A 212 27.95 -9.26 4.19
CA LEU A 212 26.66 -9.66 4.74
C LEU A 212 26.44 -11.17 4.66
N LEU A 213 27.12 -11.86 3.73
CA LEU A 213 27.17 -13.32 3.69
C LEU A 213 27.90 -13.94 4.90
N HIS A 214 28.69 -13.16 5.65
CA HIS A 214 29.24 -13.60 6.95
C HIS A 214 28.20 -13.64 8.07
N LEU A 215 27.12 -12.85 8.01
CA LEU A 215 26.01 -12.98 8.97
C LEU A 215 25.24 -14.30 8.78
N TYR A 216 25.28 -14.88 7.57
CA TYR A 216 24.66 -16.16 7.24
C TYR A 216 25.64 -17.34 7.25
N ARG A 217 26.91 -17.14 7.63
CA ARG A 217 27.97 -18.16 7.61
C ARG A 217 27.67 -19.38 8.49
N GLY A 218 26.88 -19.19 9.56
CA GLY A 218 26.40 -20.29 10.40
C GLY A 218 25.26 -21.11 9.78
N ARG A 219 24.61 -20.60 8.73
CA ARG A 219 23.50 -21.25 8.00
C ARG A 219 23.87 -21.70 6.58
N LEU A 220 25.01 -21.29 6.04
CA LEU A 220 25.40 -21.58 4.65
C LEU A 220 26.73 -22.36 4.63
N PRO A 221 26.70 -23.70 4.55
CA PRO A 221 27.86 -24.55 4.82
C PRO A 221 28.94 -24.53 3.72
N PHE A 222 28.79 -23.79 2.63
CA PHE A 222 29.70 -23.88 1.47
C PHE A 222 30.23 -22.51 1.02
N ASN A 223 31.43 -22.14 1.49
CA ASN A 223 32.08 -20.86 1.17
C ASN A 223 32.22 -20.60 -0.34
N ILE A 224 32.38 -21.65 -1.16
CA ILE A 224 32.48 -21.55 -2.62
C ILE A 224 31.18 -21.00 -3.23
N PHE A 225 30.00 -21.41 -2.74
CA PHE A 225 28.72 -20.91 -3.25
C PHE A 225 28.46 -19.47 -2.83
N SER A 226 28.88 -19.08 -1.62
CA SER A 226 28.85 -17.68 -1.18
C SER A 226 29.73 -16.79 -2.07
N GLY A 227 30.93 -17.26 -2.43
CA GLY A 227 31.80 -16.58 -3.41
C GLY A 227 31.14 -16.47 -4.78
N LEU A 228 30.57 -17.57 -5.28
CA LEU A 228 29.86 -17.60 -6.57
C LEU A 228 28.69 -16.61 -6.61
N TYR A 229 27.90 -16.54 -5.54
CA TYR A 229 26.78 -15.61 -5.45
C TYR A 229 27.25 -14.15 -5.41
N ARG A 230 28.34 -13.87 -4.68
CA ARG A 230 28.95 -12.53 -4.67
C ARG A 230 29.42 -12.10 -6.06
N CYS A 231 30.14 -12.96 -6.78
CA CYS A 231 30.55 -12.69 -8.16
C CYS A 231 29.33 -12.50 -9.07
N HIS A 232 28.30 -13.34 -8.92
CA HIS A 232 27.06 -13.20 -9.69
C HIS A 232 26.38 -11.84 -9.48
N LEU A 233 26.33 -11.35 -8.23
CA LEU A 233 25.77 -10.04 -7.94
C LEU A 233 26.63 -8.92 -8.54
N GLU A 234 27.95 -9.02 -8.45
CA GLU A 234 28.89 -8.05 -9.03
C GLU A 234 28.74 -7.93 -10.55
N GLU A 235 28.65 -9.06 -11.25
CA GLU A 235 28.34 -9.12 -12.67
C GLU A 235 26.95 -8.55 -13.02
N SER A 236 26.05 -8.43 -12.04
CA SER A 236 24.68 -7.96 -12.24
C SER A 236 24.50 -6.47 -11.91
N TYR A 237 25.53 -5.75 -11.44
CA TYR A 237 25.38 -4.36 -11.00
C TYR A 237 24.99 -3.41 -12.13
N ASP A 238 25.64 -3.53 -13.30
CA ASP A 238 25.28 -2.74 -14.48
C ASP A 238 23.84 -2.99 -14.91
N LEU A 239 23.39 -4.25 -14.82
CA LEU A 239 22.00 -4.61 -15.10
C LEU A 239 21.04 -3.95 -14.10
N ILE A 240 21.37 -3.93 -12.80
CA ILE A 240 20.53 -3.28 -11.78
C ILE A 240 20.42 -1.78 -12.06
N VAL A 241 21.54 -1.10 -12.30
CA VAL A 241 21.57 0.33 -12.62
C VAL A 241 20.74 0.62 -13.88
N SER A 242 21.00 -0.11 -14.96
CA SER A 242 20.28 0.04 -16.24
C SER A 242 18.77 -0.17 -16.05
N LYS A 243 18.37 -1.21 -15.30
CA LYS A 243 16.95 -1.50 -15.04
C LYS A 243 16.31 -0.45 -14.13
N SER A 244 17.03 0.13 -13.17
CA SER A 244 16.51 1.24 -12.37
C SER A 244 16.19 2.48 -13.21
N ILE A 245 17.02 2.78 -14.22
CA ILE A 245 16.74 3.88 -15.16
C ILE A 245 15.57 3.55 -16.06
N GLU A 246 15.48 2.31 -16.57
CA GLU A 246 14.31 1.84 -17.32
C GLU A 246 13.01 1.95 -16.50
N ILE A 247 13.07 1.70 -15.18
CA ILE A 247 11.91 1.88 -14.30
C ILE A 247 11.48 3.35 -14.26
N LEU A 248 12.42 4.30 -14.14
CA LEU A 248 12.09 5.74 -14.20
C LEU A 248 11.44 6.11 -15.53
N ASP A 249 12.01 5.66 -16.65
CA ASP A 249 11.50 5.95 -17.98
C ASP A 249 10.08 5.41 -18.16
N ASN A 250 9.81 4.20 -17.66
CA ASN A 250 8.47 3.62 -17.64
C ASN A 250 7.48 4.43 -16.79
N ILE A 251 7.91 4.98 -15.65
CA ILE A 251 7.06 5.85 -14.81
C ILE A 251 6.71 7.14 -15.55
N ALA A 252 7.67 7.73 -16.27
CA ALA A 252 7.47 8.97 -17.03
C ALA A 252 6.53 8.81 -18.24
N GLN A 253 6.31 7.58 -18.70
CA GLN A 253 5.40 7.23 -19.79
C GLN A 253 4.02 6.77 -19.31
N ASP A 254 3.85 6.57 -18.00
CA ASP A 254 2.64 6.04 -17.37
C ASP A 254 1.90 7.19 -16.68
N ASP A 255 0.86 7.71 -17.34
CA ASP A 255 0.08 8.85 -16.86
C ASP A 255 -0.53 8.57 -15.49
N GLU A 256 -0.96 7.34 -15.23
CA GLU A 256 -1.50 6.93 -13.94
C GLU A 256 -0.45 7.06 -12.84
N CYS A 257 0.78 6.61 -13.09
CA CYS A 257 1.91 6.79 -12.17
C CYS A 257 2.24 8.26 -11.94
N CYS A 258 2.21 9.09 -12.99
CA CYS A 258 2.48 10.51 -12.89
C CYS A 258 1.42 11.26 -12.08
N MET A 259 0.14 10.94 -12.29
CA MET A 259 -0.97 11.50 -11.52
C MET A 259 -0.88 11.11 -10.04
N SER A 260 -0.40 9.90 -9.75
CA SER A 260 -0.19 9.41 -8.38
C SER A 260 0.97 10.09 -7.63
N PHE A 261 1.65 11.10 -8.21
CA PHE A 261 2.53 12.00 -7.46
C PHE A 261 1.77 13.07 -6.68
N LEU A 262 0.58 13.45 -7.16
CA LEU A 262 -0.22 14.53 -6.61
C LEU A 262 -1.50 14.02 -5.93
N PHE A 263 -2.08 12.93 -6.41
CA PHE A 263 -3.31 12.38 -5.89
C PHE A 263 -3.07 11.21 -4.94
N ASP A 264 -3.92 11.11 -3.93
CA ASP A 264 -4.00 9.96 -3.04
C ASP A 264 -5.47 9.51 -2.93
N THR A 265 -5.72 8.33 -2.38
CA THR A 265 -7.06 7.83 -2.12
C THR A 265 -7.49 8.12 -0.69
N PHE A 266 -8.74 8.49 -0.47
CA PHE A 266 -9.36 8.59 0.84
C PHE A 266 -10.77 7.96 0.76
N PHE A 267 -11.02 6.88 1.51
CA PHE A 267 -12.21 6.02 1.37
C PHE A 267 -12.52 5.63 -0.10
N GLY A 268 -11.48 5.36 -0.88
CA GLY A 268 -11.59 4.95 -2.29
C GLY A 268 -11.87 6.09 -3.26
N LYS A 269 -11.86 7.33 -2.78
CA LYS A 269 -12.01 8.53 -3.61
C LYS A 269 -10.66 9.19 -3.81
N MET A 270 -10.34 9.55 -5.05
CA MET A 270 -9.09 10.22 -5.39
C MET A 270 -9.18 11.71 -5.09
N ILE A 271 -8.27 12.18 -4.25
CA ILE A 271 -8.19 13.56 -3.77
C ILE A 271 -6.74 14.01 -3.73
N ILE A 272 -6.49 15.30 -3.93
CA ILE A 272 -5.14 15.86 -3.84
C ILE A 272 -4.46 15.48 -2.50
N TYR A 273 -3.22 15.00 -2.57
CA TYR A 273 -2.48 14.36 -1.48
C TYR A 273 -2.52 15.16 -0.17
N ASN A 274 -2.28 16.48 -0.22
CA ASN A 274 -2.28 17.31 0.98
C ASN A 274 -3.65 17.32 1.69
N LYS A 275 -4.74 17.19 0.95
CA LYS A 275 -6.09 17.10 1.51
C LYS A 275 -6.39 15.69 2.01
N ALA A 276 -5.92 14.65 1.33
CA ALA A 276 -5.98 13.28 1.84
C ALA A 276 -5.30 13.20 3.22
N ASP A 277 -4.06 13.71 3.33
CA ASP A 277 -3.27 13.68 4.55
C ASP A 277 -3.90 14.47 5.70
N GLN A 278 -4.47 15.64 5.40
CA GLN A 278 -5.27 16.42 6.37
C GLN A 278 -6.50 15.63 6.85
N LEU A 279 -7.23 14.98 5.94
CA LEU A 279 -8.38 14.15 6.31
C LEU A 279 -7.98 12.94 7.14
N TYR A 280 -6.89 12.25 6.79
CA TYR A 280 -6.36 11.14 7.57
C TYR A 280 -6.00 11.56 9.00
N SER A 281 -5.28 12.67 9.15
CA SER A 281 -4.93 13.23 10.45
C SER A 281 -6.19 13.63 11.24
N LEU A 282 -7.14 14.30 10.58
CA LEU A 282 -8.41 14.72 11.17
C LEU A 282 -9.23 13.53 11.68
N ILE A 283 -9.31 12.44 10.90
CA ILE A 283 -10.01 11.22 11.30
C ILE A 283 -9.32 10.55 12.49
N ARG A 284 -8.00 10.36 12.41
CA ARG A 284 -7.24 9.76 13.49
C ARG A 284 -7.39 10.55 14.80
N ASP A 285 -7.30 11.87 14.71
CA ASP A 285 -7.37 12.72 15.90
C ASP A 285 -8.80 12.79 16.46
N ASN A 286 -9.83 12.93 15.61
CA ASN A 286 -11.21 13.00 16.11
C ASN A 286 -11.76 11.67 16.58
N ILE A 287 -11.51 10.59 15.84
CA ILE A 287 -12.07 9.27 16.17
C ILE A 287 -11.23 8.63 17.27
N CYS A 288 -9.96 8.32 16.99
CA CYS A 288 -9.13 7.52 17.90
C CYS A 288 -8.72 8.28 19.16
N ASN A 289 -8.39 9.57 19.05
CA ASN A 289 -7.83 10.33 20.18
C ASN A 289 -8.86 11.12 20.98
N THR A 290 -9.84 11.75 20.34
CA THR A 290 -10.86 12.54 21.07
C THR A 290 -12.08 11.71 21.41
N THR A 291 -12.81 11.21 20.41
CA THR A 291 -14.13 10.62 20.63
C THR A 291 -14.07 9.33 21.45
N ILE A 292 -13.10 8.45 21.17
CA ILE A 292 -12.95 7.21 21.96
C ILE A 292 -12.50 7.50 23.40
N ASN A 293 -11.65 8.51 23.63
CA ASN A 293 -11.27 8.88 25.00
C ASN A 293 -12.43 9.55 25.75
N ASP A 294 -13.16 10.46 25.11
CA ASP A 294 -14.36 11.07 25.69
C ASP A 294 -15.42 10.02 26.00
N LEU A 295 -15.59 9.02 25.13
CA LEU A 295 -16.47 7.88 25.36
C LEU A 295 -16.02 7.05 26.58
N ARG A 296 -14.72 6.74 26.70
CA ARG A 296 -14.18 6.05 27.89
C ARG A 296 -14.42 6.84 29.16
N CYS A 297 -14.18 8.16 29.13
CA CYS A 297 -14.48 9.03 30.26
C CYS A 297 -15.97 9.02 30.59
N PHE A 298 -16.84 9.16 29.59
CA PHE A 298 -18.30 9.10 29.76
C PHE A 298 -18.75 7.78 30.41
N MET A 299 -18.22 6.65 29.95
CA MET A 299 -18.51 5.33 30.52
C MET A 299 -17.98 5.20 31.96
N ALA A 300 -16.75 5.64 32.24
CA ALA A 300 -16.14 5.57 33.57
C ALA A 300 -16.92 6.39 34.62
N HIS A 301 -17.34 7.61 34.28
CA HIS A 301 -18.17 8.44 35.17
C HIS A 301 -19.55 7.83 35.43
N SER A 302 -20.06 7.05 34.48
CA SER A 302 -21.36 6.40 34.58
C SER A 302 -21.32 5.12 35.42
N ILE A 303 -20.19 4.40 35.42
CA ILE A 303 -19.93 3.24 36.30
C ILE A 303 -19.66 3.69 37.74
N SER A 304 -18.93 4.81 37.93
CA SER A 304 -18.59 5.34 39.25
C SER A 304 -19.77 5.95 40.01
N SER A 305 -20.83 6.38 39.32
CA SER A 305 -21.91 7.18 39.92
C SER A 305 -23.21 6.41 40.17
N ARG A 306 -23.35 5.16 39.68
CA ARG A 306 -24.60 4.40 39.76
C ARG A 306 -24.34 2.93 40.11
N GLY A 307 -24.88 2.49 41.25
CA GLY A 307 -24.80 1.11 41.72
C GLY A 307 -25.33 0.12 40.68
N LEU A 308 -24.75 -1.09 40.69
CA LEU A 308 -24.94 -2.17 39.71
C LEU A 308 -26.42 -2.46 39.40
N CYS A 309 -26.93 -1.93 38.29
CA CYS A 309 -28.15 -2.39 37.64
C CYS A 309 -27.87 -2.54 36.14
N PHE A 310 -27.38 -3.72 35.76
CA PHE A 310 -27.02 -4.05 34.39
C PHE A 310 -28.23 -4.65 33.66
N GLY A 311 -29.02 -3.81 32.99
CA GLY A 311 -29.90 -4.25 31.91
C GLY A 311 -29.19 -4.13 30.57
N THR A 312 -29.26 -5.15 29.72
CA THR A 312 -28.79 -5.04 28.33
C THR A 312 -29.81 -4.23 27.52
N GLY A 313 -29.34 -3.15 26.91
CA GLY A 313 -30.13 -2.26 26.09
C GLY A 313 -29.55 -2.12 24.70
N ASN A 314 -30.39 -2.18 23.67
CA ASN A 314 -30.00 -1.78 22.33
C ASN A 314 -30.42 -0.33 22.10
N VAL A 315 -29.47 0.57 21.86
CA VAL A 315 -29.73 1.94 21.43
C VAL A 315 -29.17 2.07 20.02
N ARG A 316 -30.00 2.19 18.99
CA ARG A 316 -29.59 2.33 17.57
C ARG A 316 -28.50 1.34 17.09
N GLY A 317 -28.54 0.10 17.55
CA GLY A 317 -27.58 -0.95 17.18
C GLY A 317 -26.32 -0.99 18.06
N TYR A 318 -26.23 -0.17 19.12
CA TYR A 318 -25.17 -0.23 20.12
C TYR A 318 -25.64 -1.06 21.33
N LEU A 319 -24.83 -2.02 21.75
CA LEU A 319 -25.13 -2.86 22.91
C LEU A 319 -24.63 -2.16 24.17
N ILE A 320 -25.55 -1.61 24.95
CA ILE A 320 -25.22 -0.78 26.11
C ILE A 320 -25.70 -1.49 27.37
N TYR A 321 -24.81 -1.61 28.36
CA TYR A 321 -25.14 -2.18 29.66
C TYR A 321 -25.70 -1.09 30.61
N SER A 322 -26.96 -0.72 30.40
CA SER A 322 -27.69 0.17 31.32
C SER A 322 -29.21 0.04 31.19
N SER A 323 -29.88 -0.08 32.33
CA SER A 323 -31.34 0.00 32.46
C SER A 323 -31.86 1.44 32.61
N ASP A 324 -30.97 2.44 32.64
CA ASP A 324 -31.33 3.84 32.89
C ASP A 324 -31.63 4.59 31.58
N SER A 325 -32.87 5.06 31.43
CA SER A 325 -33.30 5.83 30.26
C SER A 325 -32.50 7.12 30.07
N LYS A 326 -32.09 7.80 31.16
CA LYS A 326 -31.30 9.03 31.09
C LYS A 326 -29.90 8.76 30.54
N TYR A 327 -29.28 7.64 30.91
CA TYR A 327 -27.99 7.24 30.37
C TYR A 327 -28.06 6.94 28.87
N ARG A 328 -29.13 6.27 28.42
CA ARG A 328 -29.37 6.01 26.99
C ARG A 328 -29.53 7.31 26.21
N ASP A 329 -30.30 8.26 26.73
CA ASP A 329 -30.49 9.58 26.10
C ASP A 329 -29.18 10.37 26.03
N ASP A 330 -28.37 10.35 27.08
CA ASP A 330 -27.09 11.05 27.13
C ASP A 330 -26.07 10.41 26.18
N PHE A 331 -26.04 9.08 26.07
CA PHE A 331 -25.24 8.38 25.07
C PHE A 331 -25.67 8.69 23.64
N GLU A 332 -26.98 8.71 23.35
CA GLU A 332 -27.48 9.08 22.02
C GLU A 332 -27.09 10.53 21.66
N LYS A 333 -27.20 11.45 22.62
CA LYS A 333 -26.74 12.84 22.44
C LYS A 333 -25.24 12.90 22.19
N PHE A 334 -24.44 12.11 22.90
CA PHE A 334 -22.99 12.02 22.67
C PHE A 334 -22.68 11.58 21.24
N VAL A 335 -23.23 10.44 20.79
CA VAL A 335 -23.01 9.92 19.43
C VAL A 335 -23.43 10.96 18.38
N MET A 336 -24.59 11.58 18.54
CA MET A 336 -25.08 12.59 17.59
C MET A 336 -24.20 13.85 17.56
N ARG A 337 -23.67 14.30 18.71
CA ARG A 337 -22.73 15.42 18.78
C ARG A 337 -21.40 15.09 18.10
N SER A 338 -20.85 13.90 18.33
CA SER A 338 -19.59 13.45 17.73
C SER A 338 -19.70 13.37 16.20
N LYS A 339 -20.80 12.82 15.68
CA LYS A 339 -21.08 12.80 14.23
C LYS A 339 -21.15 14.19 13.61
N LYS A 340 -21.95 15.09 14.21
CA LYS A 340 -22.10 16.48 13.72
C LYS A 340 -20.78 17.25 13.78
N SER A 341 -19.98 17.03 14.83
CA SER A 341 -18.66 17.63 14.96
C SER A 341 -17.72 17.17 13.84
N LEU A 342 -17.67 15.85 13.59
CA LEU A 342 -16.86 15.27 12.53
C LEU A 342 -17.27 15.76 11.14
N GLU A 343 -18.58 15.75 10.84
CA GLU A 343 -19.14 16.28 9.60
C GLU A 343 -18.71 17.73 9.35
N LYS A 344 -18.87 18.60 10.35
CA LYS A 344 -18.48 20.01 10.23
C LYS A 344 -17.00 20.18 9.91
N LYS A 345 -16.13 19.44 10.61
CA LYS A 345 -14.67 19.48 10.40
C LYS A 345 -14.26 18.97 9.02
N ILE A 346 -14.89 17.90 8.52
CA ILE A 346 -14.62 17.38 7.17
C ILE A 346 -15.06 18.39 6.10
N ILE A 347 -16.28 18.93 6.22
CA ILE A 347 -16.78 19.94 5.27
C ILE A 347 -15.83 21.14 5.26
N GLU A 348 -15.39 21.60 6.43
CA GLU A 348 -14.44 22.70 6.54
C GLU A 348 -13.07 22.37 5.91
N CYS A 349 -12.54 21.17 6.14
CA CYS A 349 -11.29 20.70 5.53
C CYS A 349 -11.38 20.68 3.98
N LEU A 350 -12.53 20.26 3.44
CA LEU A 350 -12.78 20.15 2.01
C LEU A 350 -13.18 21.48 1.35
N LYS A 351 -13.43 22.55 2.11
CA LYS A 351 -13.64 23.89 1.55
C LYS A 351 -12.41 24.36 0.77
N ASN A 352 -12.64 25.28 -0.16
CA ASN A 352 -11.64 26.00 -0.98
C ASN A 352 -11.00 25.15 -2.09
N ASN A 353 -11.68 25.08 -3.25
CA ASN A 353 -11.13 24.53 -4.50
C ASN A 353 -10.37 23.21 -4.34
N THR A 354 -10.84 22.32 -3.46
CA THR A 354 -10.22 21.00 -3.28
C THR A 354 -10.29 20.24 -4.60
N ILE A 355 -9.14 19.80 -5.11
CA ILE A 355 -9.06 19.08 -6.39
C ILE A 355 -9.21 17.59 -6.15
N VAL A 356 -10.04 16.97 -6.99
CA VAL A 356 -10.40 15.55 -6.94
C VAL A 356 -10.37 14.96 -8.35
N ILE A 357 -10.32 13.63 -8.43
CA ILE A 357 -10.58 12.90 -9.69
C ILE A 357 -11.95 12.23 -9.53
N GLU A 358 -12.92 12.65 -10.35
CA GLU A 358 -14.25 12.06 -10.43
C GLU A 358 -14.49 11.65 -11.89
N GLU A 359 -14.92 10.40 -12.13
CA GLU A 359 -15.15 9.86 -13.47
C GLU A 359 -13.94 10.03 -14.41
N ASN A 360 -12.73 9.79 -13.89
CA ASN A 360 -11.44 9.95 -14.57
C ASN A 360 -11.15 11.38 -15.07
N LYS A 361 -11.75 12.40 -14.46
CA LYS A 361 -11.50 13.80 -14.78
C LYS A 361 -11.07 14.58 -13.54
N VAL A 362 -10.04 15.40 -13.71
CA VAL A 362 -9.59 16.34 -12.68
C VAL A 362 -10.61 17.47 -12.54
N THR A 363 -11.21 17.61 -11.36
CA THR A 363 -12.27 18.60 -11.10
C THR A 363 -12.19 19.13 -9.67
N ILE A 364 -13.05 20.10 -9.36
CA ILE A 364 -13.23 20.61 -8.01
C ILE A 364 -14.23 19.72 -7.25
N CYS A 365 -13.93 19.48 -5.98
CA CYS A 365 -14.80 18.81 -5.03
C CYS A 365 -16.19 19.44 -5.03
N ASN A 366 -17.20 18.64 -5.38
CA ASN A 366 -18.60 19.06 -5.37
C ASN A 366 -19.30 18.58 -4.08
N LYS A 367 -20.58 18.97 -3.93
CA LYS A 367 -21.39 18.59 -2.77
C LYS A 367 -21.61 17.07 -2.68
N LYS A 368 -21.72 16.38 -3.81
CA LYS A 368 -21.91 14.92 -3.86
C LYS A 368 -20.69 14.20 -3.32
N PHE A 369 -19.49 14.52 -3.82
CA PHE A 369 -18.22 14.00 -3.34
C PHE A 369 -18.03 14.27 -1.85
N THR A 370 -18.29 15.51 -1.41
CA THR A 370 -18.21 15.88 0.02
C THR A 370 -19.14 15.02 0.87
N GLY A 371 -20.40 14.84 0.44
CA GLY A 371 -21.38 14.01 1.14
C GLY A 371 -20.97 12.55 1.24
N GLU A 372 -20.34 12.00 0.20
CA GLU A 372 -19.79 10.63 0.23
C GLU A 372 -18.66 10.49 1.24
N ILE A 373 -17.72 11.44 1.28
CA ILE A 373 -16.62 11.44 2.25
C ILE A 373 -17.16 11.56 3.68
N VAL A 374 -18.09 12.47 3.92
CA VAL A 374 -18.74 12.64 5.23
C VAL A 374 -19.42 11.35 5.66
N ARG A 375 -20.23 10.75 4.77
CA ARG A 375 -20.94 9.50 5.06
C ARG A 375 -19.97 8.37 5.42
N SER A 376 -18.93 8.14 4.64
CA SER A 376 -17.93 7.11 4.93
C SER A 376 -17.20 7.35 6.25
N SER A 377 -16.85 8.61 6.54
CA SER A 377 -16.19 9.00 7.80
C SER A 377 -17.09 8.80 9.02
N VAL A 378 -18.37 9.17 8.90
CA VAL A 378 -19.37 8.98 9.96
C VAL A 378 -19.62 7.50 10.20
N ASN A 379 -19.68 6.68 9.15
CA ASN A 379 -19.82 5.23 9.27
C ASN A 379 -18.62 4.62 10.01
N LEU A 380 -17.38 5.03 9.67
CA LEU A 380 -16.19 4.59 10.40
C LEU A 380 -16.27 4.96 11.89
N LEU A 381 -16.70 6.19 12.20
CA LEU A 381 -16.89 6.62 13.59
C LEU A 381 -17.92 5.74 14.32
N GLU A 382 -19.02 5.38 13.68
CA GLU A 382 -20.01 4.47 14.26
C GLU A 382 -19.42 3.10 14.57
N GLU A 383 -18.65 2.54 13.63
CA GLU A 383 -17.98 1.23 13.81
C GLU A 383 -17.01 1.26 14.98
N GLU A 384 -16.18 2.30 15.08
CA GLU A 384 -15.23 2.47 16.19
C GLU A 384 -15.93 2.65 17.53
N ILE A 385 -17.02 3.44 17.59
CA ILE A 385 -17.83 3.56 18.81
C ILE A 385 -18.46 2.21 19.16
N ARG A 386 -19.01 1.46 18.19
CA ARG A 386 -19.58 0.12 18.45
C ARG A 386 -18.52 -0.82 19.01
N SER A 387 -17.33 -0.82 18.42
CA SER A 387 -16.21 -1.67 18.87
C SER A 387 -15.67 -1.29 20.24
N ALA A 388 -15.81 -0.03 20.66
CA ALA A 388 -15.31 0.44 21.96
C ALA A 388 -16.30 0.23 23.11
N VAL A 389 -17.57 -0.05 22.80
CA VAL A 389 -18.65 -0.30 23.78
C VAL A 389 -18.90 -1.80 23.98
N LEU A 390 -18.57 -2.64 22.99
CA LEU A 390 -18.44 -4.09 23.12
C LEU A 390 -17.19 -4.44 23.93
#